data_AF-A0A7T0G3T8-F1
#
_entry.id   AF-A0A7T0G3T8-F1
#
_cell.length_a   1.000
_cell.length_b   1.000
_cell.length_c   1.000
_cell.angle_alpha   90.00
_cell.angle_beta   90.00
_cell.angle_gamma   90.00
#
_symmetry.space_group_name_H-M   'P 1'
#
loop_
_entity.id
_entity.type
_entity.pdbx_description
1 polymer ?
#
loop_
_entity_poly.entity_id
_entity_poly.type
_entity_poly.pdbx_seq_one_letter_code
_entity_poly.pdbx_strand_id
1 'polypeptide(L)'
;MSVNDKELEDFMPALELNWTDGAVERMKNVPFFVRKSVVRGIEQFAKDMGIEEVDDAVVSRARQEREGAAIAKARAEKTQTSTDNGENKEVKRQYVNFAFYKLDPAFRRLPKEEREEAKREFTDFLEEWDANSKMILLSYSMVGIRSDCDIMLWRISYELEEFQRMTTRMLLTKLGSYLNVTLSYLSMTKRSMYQDMFNPEHEEDRTHIIPGKAKYLFIYPFVKSREWYLLTQFTRQGIMDEHIFVGNKFPSVKLNTTYSFGIDDQEFVVAFETDYPQDFVDLVMELRETEGSRYVVEDTPIFTCVAMSLEDAINSLGI
;
A
#
# COMPACT_ATOMS: atom_id res chain seq x y z
N MET A 1 18.14 -31.37 3.52
CA MET A 1 17.33 -32.00 2.47
C MET A 1 16.26 -30.97 2.09
N SER A 2 16.40 -30.34 0.92
CA SER A 2 15.36 -29.45 0.39
C SER A 2 14.13 -30.30 0.09
N VAL A 3 13.01 -29.99 0.73
CA VAL A 3 11.72 -30.60 0.37
C VAL A 3 11.40 -30.13 -1.05
N ASN A 4 11.02 -31.06 -1.92
CA ASN A 4 10.70 -30.77 -3.31
C ASN A 4 9.41 -29.92 -3.36
N ASP A 5 9.40 -28.78 -4.06
CA ASP A 5 8.24 -27.87 -4.11
C ASP A 5 6.96 -28.57 -4.60
N LYS A 6 7.12 -29.58 -5.47
CA LYS A 6 6.01 -30.42 -5.94
C LYS A 6 5.42 -31.33 -4.86
N GLU A 7 6.24 -31.78 -3.90
CA GLU A 7 5.78 -32.56 -2.75
C GLU A 7 5.04 -31.69 -1.73
N LEU A 8 5.36 -30.39 -1.66
CA LEU A 8 4.65 -29.42 -0.81
C LEU A 8 3.30 -29.02 -1.43
N GLU A 9 3.23 -28.84 -2.75
CA GLU A 9 1.97 -28.53 -3.45
C GLU A 9 0.97 -29.69 -3.38
N ASP A 10 1.42 -30.93 -3.45
CA ASP A 10 0.58 -32.13 -3.33
C ASP A 10 0.27 -32.53 -1.87
N PHE A 11 0.85 -31.84 -0.88
CA PHE A 11 0.70 -32.17 0.54
C PHE A 11 -0.74 -32.01 1.05
N MET A 12 -1.41 -33.12 1.33
CA MET A 12 -2.71 -33.11 2.01
C MET A 12 -2.53 -33.32 3.52
N PRO A 13 -3.17 -32.50 4.37
CA PRO A 13 -3.21 -32.76 5.81
C PRO A 13 -3.97 -34.06 6.09
N ALA A 14 -3.71 -34.68 7.24
CA ALA A 14 -4.47 -35.84 7.69
C ALA A 14 -5.96 -35.50 7.78
N LEU A 15 -6.80 -36.31 7.13
CA LEU A 15 -8.25 -36.18 7.11
C LEU A 15 -8.84 -37.03 8.23
N GLU A 16 -9.71 -36.44 9.05
CA GLU A 16 -10.43 -37.15 10.11
C GLU A 16 -11.78 -37.72 9.62
N LEU A 17 -12.28 -37.22 8.47
CA LEU A 17 -13.49 -37.72 7.80
C LEU A 17 -13.17 -38.32 6.44
N ASN A 18 -14.15 -39.00 5.84
CA ASN A 18 -14.05 -39.46 4.45
C ASN A 18 -14.29 -38.28 3.51
N TRP A 19 -13.45 -38.13 2.49
CA TRP A 19 -13.59 -37.09 1.47
C TRP A 19 -13.67 -37.74 0.09
N THR A 20 -14.53 -37.19 -0.77
CA THR A 20 -14.57 -37.58 -2.18
C THR A 20 -13.34 -37.05 -2.93
N ASP A 21 -12.94 -37.73 -4.00
CA ASP A 21 -11.79 -37.32 -4.83
C ASP A 21 -11.94 -35.88 -5.37
N GLY A 22 -13.16 -35.48 -5.74
CA GLY A 22 -13.47 -34.13 -6.19
C GLY A 22 -13.23 -33.07 -5.10
N ALA A 23 -13.65 -33.35 -3.87
CA ALA A 23 -13.43 -32.47 -2.72
C ALA A 23 -11.94 -32.37 -2.35
N VAL A 24 -11.19 -33.48 -2.43
CA VAL A 24 -9.73 -33.50 -2.20
C VAL A 24 -9.00 -32.66 -3.26
N GLU A 25 -9.36 -32.82 -4.54
CA GLU A 25 -8.74 -32.07 -5.63
C GLU A 25 -8.98 -30.56 -5.48
N ARG A 26 -10.14 -30.15 -4.96
CA ARG A 26 -10.39 -28.74 -4.63
C ARG A 26 -9.51 -28.21 -3.50
N MET A 27 -9.10 -29.05 -2.56
CA MET A 27 -8.16 -28.65 -1.51
C MET A 27 -6.75 -28.46 -2.04
N LYS A 28 -6.37 -29.09 -3.15
CA LYS A 28 -5.07 -28.84 -3.80
C LYS A 28 -4.96 -27.42 -4.37
N ASN A 29 -6.08 -26.83 -4.78
CA ASN A 29 -6.14 -25.42 -5.18
C ASN A 29 -6.04 -24.44 -4.00
N VAL A 30 -6.04 -24.93 -2.75
CA VAL A 30 -5.80 -24.13 -1.54
C VAL A 30 -4.30 -24.22 -1.21
N PRO A 31 -3.60 -23.10 -0.96
CA PRO A 31 -2.17 -23.12 -0.67
C PRO A 31 -1.83 -24.03 0.53
N PHE A 32 -0.77 -24.83 0.41
CA PHE A 32 -0.48 -25.94 1.34
C PHE A 32 -0.37 -25.49 2.82
N PHE A 33 0.16 -24.28 3.06
CA PHE A 33 0.37 -23.72 4.40
C PHE A 33 -0.93 -23.31 5.10
N VAL A 34 -2.01 -23.02 4.36
CA VAL A 34 -3.37 -22.76 4.92
C VAL A 34 -4.30 -23.96 4.81
N ARG A 35 -3.99 -24.93 3.94
CA ARG A 35 -4.79 -26.13 3.65
C ARG A 35 -5.21 -26.90 4.91
N LYS A 36 -4.31 -27.03 5.89
CA LYS A 36 -4.61 -27.68 7.19
C LYS A 36 -5.73 -26.99 7.96
N SER A 37 -5.74 -25.67 8.00
CA SER A 37 -6.78 -24.89 8.71
C SER A 37 -8.13 -24.97 7.98
N VAL A 38 -8.08 -24.95 6.65
CA VAL A 38 -9.28 -25.05 5.80
C VAL A 38 -9.93 -26.43 5.93
N VAL A 39 -9.14 -27.51 5.80
CA VAL A 39 -9.62 -28.90 5.96
C VAL A 39 -10.25 -29.10 7.32
N ARG A 40 -9.55 -28.75 8.41
CA ARG A 40 -10.08 -28.86 9.78
C ARG A 40 -11.40 -28.12 9.95
N GLY A 41 -11.53 -26.98 9.27
CA GLY A 41 -12.75 -26.19 9.28
C GLY A 41 -13.94 -26.84 8.58
N ILE A 42 -13.69 -27.48 7.44
CA ILE A 42 -14.71 -28.21 6.67
C ILE A 42 -15.11 -29.49 7.41
N GLU A 43 -14.17 -30.20 8.02
CA GLU A 43 -14.48 -31.40 8.82
C GLU A 43 -15.26 -31.07 10.08
N GLN A 44 -14.95 -29.95 10.75
CA GLN A 44 -15.75 -29.50 11.88
C GLN A 44 -17.19 -29.19 11.45
N PHE A 45 -17.35 -28.48 10.33
CA PHE A 45 -18.68 -28.21 9.76
C PHE A 45 -19.44 -29.50 9.42
N ALA A 46 -18.77 -30.46 8.79
CA ALA A 46 -19.37 -31.76 8.45
C ALA A 46 -19.79 -32.52 9.72
N LYS A 47 -18.96 -32.54 10.77
CA LYS A 47 -19.30 -33.13 12.08
C LYS A 47 -20.51 -32.43 12.73
N ASP A 48 -20.54 -31.10 12.72
CA ASP A 48 -21.63 -30.31 13.30
C ASP A 48 -22.97 -30.55 12.56
N MET A 49 -22.90 -30.88 11.26
CA MET A 49 -24.05 -31.21 10.42
C MET A 49 -24.37 -32.72 10.36
N GLY A 50 -23.62 -33.56 11.09
CA GLY A 50 -23.80 -35.02 11.07
C GLY A 50 -23.50 -35.67 9.72
N ILE A 51 -22.62 -35.06 8.93
CA ILE A 51 -22.22 -35.52 7.60
C ILE A 51 -20.97 -36.39 7.72
N GLU A 52 -21.08 -37.64 7.29
CA GLU A 52 -20.00 -38.63 7.39
C GLU A 52 -19.00 -38.58 6.22
N GLU A 53 -19.43 -38.05 5.07
CA GLU A 53 -18.61 -37.91 3.86
C GLU A 53 -18.61 -36.46 3.33
N VAL A 54 -17.42 -35.90 3.15
CA VAL A 54 -17.20 -34.56 2.62
C VAL A 54 -17.14 -34.62 1.08
N ASP A 55 -18.25 -34.23 0.46
CA ASP A 55 -18.36 -34.03 -0.98
C ASP A 55 -18.18 -32.55 -1.38
N ASP A 56 -18.18 -32.28 -2.69
CA ASP A 56 -18.10 -30.92 -3.24
C ASP A 56 -19.19 -29.97 -2.74
N ALA A 57 -20.38 -30.49 -2.45
CA ALA A 57 -21.49 -29.71 -1.95
C ALA A 57 -21.29 -29.34 -0.47
N VAL A 58 -20.69 -30.23 0.33
CA VAL A 58 -20.30 -29.99 1.72
C VAL A 58 -19.21 -28.94 1.79
N VAL A 59 -18.17 -29.04 0.95
CA VAL A 59 -17.11 -28.01 0.85
C VAL A 59 -17.71 -26.64 0.52
N SER A 60 -18.65 -26.60 -0.43
CA SER A 60 -19.29 -25.35 -0.86
C SER A 60 -20.23 -24.77 0.22
N ARG A 61 -20.99 -25.62 0.92
CA ARG A 61 -21.86 -25.21 2.04
C ARG A 61 -21.06 -24.75 3.25
N ALA A 62 -20.01 -25.47 3.63
CA ALA A 62 -19.10 -25.10 4.70
C ALA A 62 -18.49 -23.72 4.45
N ARG A 63 -18.12 -23.44 3.19
CA ARG A 63 -17.63 -22.14 2.76
C ARG A 63 -18.71 -21.06 2.86
N GLN A 64 -19.91 -21.30 2.34
CA GLN A 64 -21.02 -20.33 2.39
C GLN A 64 -21.49 -20.02 3.82
N GLU A 65 -21.52 -21.01 4.70
CA GLU A 65 -21.93 -20.83 6.09
C GLU A 65 -20.86 -20.11 6.92
N ARG A 66 -19.59 -20.45 6.72
CA ARG A 66 -18.48 -19.63 7.26
C ARG A 66 -18.52 -18.21 6.72
N GLU A 67 -18.86 -18.03 5.44
CA GLU A 67 -19.02 -16.72 4.83
C GLU A 67 -20.15 -15.93 5.48
N GLY A 68 -21.32 -16.54 5.68
CA GLY A 68 -22.45 -15.94 6.39
C GLY A 68 -22.16 -15.64 7.86
N ALA A 69 -21.49 -16.57 8.56
CA ALA A 69 -21.15 -16.45 9.96
C ALA A 69 -20.10 -15.36 10.21
N ALA A 70 -19.06 -15.21 9.37
CA ALA A 70 -18.11 -14.10 9.57
C ALA A 70 -18.65 -12.76 9.08
N ILE A 71 -19.56 -12.72 8.09
CA ILE A 71 -20.29 -11.48 7.76
C ILE A 71 -21.19 -11.07 8.94
N ALA A 72 -21.87 -12.03 9.56
CA ALA A 72 -22.66 -11.79 10.77
C ALA A 72 -21.79 -11.39 11.96
N LYS A 73 -20.62 -12.03 12.15
CA LYS A 73 -19.64 -11.69 13.18
C LYS A 73 -19.03 -10.32 12.96
N ALA A 74 -18.65 -9.96 11.74
CA ALA A 74 -18.14 -8.63 11.40
C ALA A 74 -19.21 -7.54 11.56
N ARG A 75 -20.49 -7.86 11.31
CA ARG A 75 -21.61 -6.97 11.63
C ARG A 75 -21.81 -6.84 13.13
N ALA A 76 -21.76 -7.94 13.88
CA ALA A 76 -21.92 -7.97 15.33
C ALA A 76 -20.75 -7.31 16.06
N GLU A 77 -19.51 -7.48 15.60
CA GLU A 77 -18.31 -6.79 16.09
C GLU A 77 -18.39 -5.29 15.80
N LYS A 78 -18.92 -4.87 14.63
CA LYS A 78 -19.27 -3.46 14.35
C LYS A 78 -20.35 -2.91 15.30
N THR A 79 -21.34 -3.73 15.67
CA THR A 79 -22.40 -3.34 16.60
C THR A 79 -21.91 -3.32 18.05
N GLN A 80 -21.04 -4.23 18.47
CA GLN A 80 -20.46 -4.28 19.81
C GLN A 80 -19.39 -3.21 20.04
N THR A 81 -18.56 -2.89 19.04
CA THR A 81 -17.63 -1.74 19.14
C THR A 81 -18.33 -0.38 19.14
N SER A 82 -19.61 -0.31 18.75
CA SER A 82 -20.41 0.91 18.81
C SER A 82 -21.03 1.19 20.18
N THR A 83 -20.96 0.25 21.13
CA THR A 83 -21.59 0.38 22.46
C THR A 83 -20.62 0.55 23.63
N ASP A 84 -19.31 0.35 23.45
CA ASP A 84 -18.35 0.34 24.59
C ASP A 84 -17.18 1.34 24.46
N ASN A 85 -17.24 2.28 23.52
CA ASN A 85 -16.36 3.45 23.51
C ASN A 85 -17.21 4.73 23.36
N GLY A 86 -17.15 5.59 24.38
CA GLY A 86 -17.76 6.90 24.36
C GLY A 86 -17.31 7.70 23.13
N GLU A 87 -18.26 8.41 22.52
CA GLU A 87 -18.10 9.26 21.35
C GLU A 87 -17.45 8.55 20.15
N ASN A 88 -18.25 8.22 19.14
CA ASN A 88 -17.80 7.89 17.80
C ASN A 88 -17.04 9.10 17.21
N LYS A 89 -15.79 9.32 17.63
CA LYS A 89 -14.91 10.33 17.05
C LYS A 89 -14.62 9.88 15.64
N GLU A 90 -15.26 10.54 14.70
CA GLU A 90 -15.02 10.37 13.27
C GLU A 90 -13.52 10.50 13.01
N VAL A 91 -12.87 9.39 12.67
CA VAL A 91 -11.42 9.39 12.42
C VAL A 91 -11.17 10.22 11.16
N LYS A 92 -10.65 11.43 11.36
CA LYS A 92 -10.35 12.36 10.29
C LYS A 92 -9.26 11.76 9.40
N ARG A 93 -9.55 11.60 8.11
CA ARG A 93 -8.60 11.04 7.14
C ARG A 93 -7.75 12.14 6.52
N GLN A 94 -6.52 11.80 6.17
CA GLN A 94 -5.61 12.70 5.48
C GLN A 94 -5.69 12.47 3.98
N TYR A 95 -5.75 13.56 3.22
CA TYR A 95 -5.37 13.54 1.81
C TYR A 95 -3.85 13.49 1.71
N VAL A 96 -3.39 12.74 0.73
CA VAL A 96 -1.97 12.49 0.49
C VAL A 96 -1.69 12.72 -0.98
N ASN A 97 -0.70 13.56 -1.25
CA ASN A 97 -0.30 13.90 -2.59
C ASN A 97 1.22 13.74 -2.77
N PHE A 98 1.60 13.09 -3.88
CA PHE A 98 2.99 12.95 -4.31
C PHE A 98 3.13 13.72 -5.62
N ALA A 99 3.73 14.91 -5.57
CA ALA A 99 3.88 15.78 -6.73
C ALA A 99 5.31 15.77 -7.25
N PHE A 100 5.48 15.42 -8.51
CA PHE A 100 6.77 15.26 -9.18
C PHE A 100 7.01 16.43 -10.13
N TYR A 101 8.22 16.98 -10.09
CA TYR A 101 8.61 18.12 -10.91
C TYR A 101 9.92 17.88 -11.64
N LYS A 102 10.01 18.40 -12.87
CA LYS A 102 11.23 18.49 -13.67
C LYS A 102 11.62 19.94 -13.87
N LEU A 103 12.88 20.25 -13.62
CA LEU A 103 13.41 21.58 -13.90
C LEU A 103 13.69 21.75 -15.39
N ASP A 104 13.14 22.81 -15.99
CA ASP A 104 13.47 23.21 -17.35
C ASP A 104 14.98 23.56 -17.44
N PRO A 105 15.75 22.92 -18.35
CA PRO A 105 17.16 23.23 -18.58
C PRO A 105 17.46 24.71 -18.88
N ALA A 106 16.48 25.50 -19.34
CA ALA A 106 16.61 26.94 -19.53
C ALA A 106 17.00 27.69 -18.26
N PHE A 107 16.51 27.24 -17.10
CA PHE A 107 16.84 27.86 -15.82
C PHE A 107 18.34 27.87 -15.53
N ARG A 108 19.06 26.78 -15.87
CA ARG A 108 20.51 26.64 -15.68
C ARG A 108 21.33 27.63 -16.51
N ARG A 109 20.74 28.21 -17.56
CA ARG A 109 21.39 29.19 -18.45
C ARG A 109 21.18 30.64 -18.02
N LEU A 110 20.36 30.89 -16.99
CA LEU A 110 20.16 32.22 -16.45
C LEU A 110 21.42 32.74 -15.75
N PRO A 111 21.58 34.08 -15.66
CA PRO A 111 22.64 34.69 -14.86
C PRO A 111 22.66 34.15 -13.43
N LYS A 112 23.86 34.00 -12.87
CA LYS A 112 24.03 33.41 -11.53
C LYS A 112 23.22 34.18 -10.47
N GLU A 113 23.21 35.50 -10.53
CA GLU A 113 22.47 36.34 -9.57
C GLU A 113 20.96 36.06 -9.60
N GLU A 114 20.38 35.90 -10.79
CA GLU A 114 18.96 35.57 -10.96
C GLU A 114 18.64 34.17 -10.43
N ARG A 115 19.52 33.19 -10.66
CA ARG A 115 19.35 31.83 -10.14
C ARG A 115 19.38 31.79 -8.60
N GLU A 116 20.33 32.48 -7.99
CA GLU A 116 20.46 32.54 -6.53
C GLU A 116 19.28 33.27 -5.87
N GLU A 117 18.77 34.33 -6.50
CA GLU A 117 17.56 35.01 -6.02
C GLU A 117 16.32 34.12 -6.11
N ALA A 118 16.10 33.48 -7.27
CA ALA A 118 14.98 32.56 -7.49
C ALA A 118 15.03 31.35 -6.55
N LYS A 119 16.23 30.84 -6.27
CA LYS A 119 16.47 29.76 -5.32
C LYS A 119 16.10 30.18 -3.90
N ARG A 120 16.57 31.35 -3.43
CA ARG A 120 16.20 31.88 -2.10
C ARG A 120 14.69 32.08 -1.97
N GLU A 121 14.06 32.74 -2.95
CA GLU A 121 12.61 32.93 -2.98
C GLU A 121 11.86 31.59 -2.87
N PHE A 122 12.31 30.57 -3.59
CA PHE A 122 11.67 29.26 -3.58
C PHE A 122 11.86 28.52 -2.25
N THR A 123 13.07 28.56 -1.67
CA THR A 123 13.34 27.98 -0.36
C THR A 123 12.49 28.65 0.72
N ASP A 124 12.47 29.98 0.77
CA ASP A 124 11.65 30.75 1.71
C ASP A 124 10.15 30.39 1.58
N PHE A 125 9.68 30.22 0.34
CA PHE A 125 8.32 29.75 0.06
C PHE A 125 8.05 28.36 0.63
N LEU A 126 8.96 27.40 0.44
CA LEU A 126 8.77 26.05 0.97
C LEU A 126 8.80 26.03 2.50
N GLU A 127 9.70 26.80 3.13
CA GLU A 127 9.78 26.92 4.59
C GLU A 127 8.52 27.58 5.19
N GLU A 128 7.91 28.56 4.51
CA GLU A 128 6.62 29.14 4.91
C GLU A 128 5.52 28.06 5.00
N TRP A 129 5.50 27.13 4.03
CA TRP A 129 4.52 26.04 3.99
C TRP A 129 4.84 24.91 4.96
N ASP A 130 6.12 24.61 5.21
CA ASP A 130 6.53 23.64 6.22
C ASP A 130 6.20 24.10 7.64
N ALA A 131 6.36 25.40 7.92
CA ALA A 131 5.96 26.00 9.19
C ALA A 131 4.42 26.07 9.38
N ASN A 132 3.64 25.86 8.32
CA ASN A 132 2.18 25.92 8.36
C ASN A 132 1.60 24.59 8.86
N SER A 133 0.91 24.62 10.00
CA SER A 133 0.30 23.43 10.62
C SER A 133 -0.79 22.73 9.81
N LYS A 134 -1.19 23.30 8.66
CA LYS A 134 -2.21 22.74 7.77
C LYS A 134 -1.69 21.64 6.85
N MET A 135 -0.38 21.53 6.64
CA MET A 135 0.21 20.56 5.74
C MET A 135 1.51 20.02 6.29
N ILE A 136 1.75 18.72 6.12
CA ILE A 136 3.07 18.12 6.27
C ILE A 136 3.71 18.12 4.88
N LEU A 137 4.91 18.68 4.79
CA LEU A 137 5.66 18.81 3.55
C LEU A 137 7.01 18.10 3.69
N LEU A 138 7.30 17.16 2.79
CA LEU A 138 8.61 16.53 2.70
C LEU A 138 9.16 16.64 1.29
N SER A 139 10.47 16.79 1.18
CA SER A 139 11.18 16.90 -0.09
C SER A 139 12.09 15.72 -0.35
N TYR A 140 12.12 15.31 -1.62
CA TYR A 140 12.98 14.26 -2.11
C TYR A 140 13.61 14.66 -3.44
N SER A 141 14.84 14.21 -3.65
CA SER A 141 15.54 14.35 -4.92
C SER A 141 15.58 13.02 -5.67
N MET A 142 15.46 13.10 -6.99
CA MET A 142 15.62 12.00 -7.95
C MET A 142 16.69 12.32 -9.00
N VAL A 143 17.41 13.43 -8.83
CA VAL A 143 18.45 13.89 -9.76
C VAL A 143 19.50 12.78 -9.94
N GLY A 144 19.69 12.35 -11.19
CA GLY A 144 20.63 11.27 -11.53
C GLY A 144 20.10 9.85 -11.34
N ILE A 145 18.88 9.68 -10.81
CA ILE A 145 18.24 8.37 -10.60
C ILE A 145 17.19 8.13 -11.68
N ARG A 146 16.30 9.10 -11.91
CA ARG A 146 15.24 9.03 -12.92
C ARG A 146 15.37 10.19 -13.91
N SER A 147 15.10 9.95 -15.19
CA SER A 147 15.34 10.95 -16.24
C SER A 147 14.23 12.00 -16.34
N ASP A 148 13.00 11.62 -16.05
CA ASP A 148 11.79 12.42 -16.30
C ASP A 148 11.39 13.31 -15.13
N CYS A 149 11.96 13.17 -13.94
CA CYS A 149 11.66 13.97 -12.75
C CYS A 149 12.95 14.30 -11.98
N ASP A 150 13.03 15.48 -11.36
CA ASP A 150 14.19 15.92 -10.57
C ASP A 150 13.88 15.99 -9.07
N ILE A 151 12.72 16.54 -8.70
CA ILE A 151 12.29 16.68 -7.30
C ILE A 151 10.86 16.15 -7.11
N MET A 152 10.58 15.67 -5.91
CA MET A 152 9.24 15.26 -5.50
C MET A 152 8.90 15.88 -4.14
N LEU A 153 7.68 16.40 -4.03
CA LEU A 153 7.11 16.88 -2.78
C LEU A 153 6.03 15.91 -2.31
N TRP A 154 6.22 15.35 -1.12
CA TRP A 154 5.20 14.56 -0.44
C TRP A 154 4.43 15.49 0.48
N ARG A 155 3.14 15.67 0.16
CA ARG A 155 2.24 16.63 0.79
C ARG A 155 1.09 15.90 1.46
N ILE A 156 0.87 16.15 2.73
CA ILE A 156 -0.21 15.51 3.51
C ILE A 156 -1.03 16.61 4.17
N SER A 157 -2.34 16.61 3.96
CA SER A 157 -3.23 17.61 4.55
C SER A 157 -4.59 17.00 4.87
N TYR A 158 -5.33 17.66 5.76
CA TYR A 158 -6.73 17.35 6.01
C TYR A 158 -7.69 18.08 5.06
N GLU A 159 -7.18 19.01 4.24
CA GLU A 159 -7.94 19.80 3.27
C GLU A 159 -7.31 19.64 1.89
N LEU A 160 -8.11 19.23 0.89
CA LEU A 160 -7.64 18.98 -0.47
C LEU A 160 -7.14 20.28 -1.13
N GLU A 161 -7.86 21.37 -0.88
CA GLU A 161 -7.66 22.67 -1.50
C GLU A 161 -6.30 23.29 -1.12
N GLU A 162 -5.68 22.85 -0.01
CA GLU A 162 -4.33 23.31 0.35
C GLU A 162 -3.29 22.89 -0.70
N PHE A 163 -3.44 21.73 -1.34
CA PHE A 163 -2.53 21.33 -2.44
C PHE A 163 -2.68 22.25 -3.64
N GLN A 164 -3.91 22.65 -3.99
CA GLN A 164 -4.18 23.59 -5.06
C GLN A 164 -3.60 24.96 -4.74
N ARG A 165 -3.86 25.49 -3.53
CA ARG A 165 -3.36 26.80 -3.07
C ARG A 165 -1.83 26.86 -3.06
N MET A 166 -1.18 25.84 -2.50
CA MET A 166 0.27 25.73 -2.48
C MET A 166 0.83 25.69 -3.90
N THR A 167 0.32 24.82 -4.76
CA THR A 167 0.83 24.70 -6.15
C THR A 167 0.64 26.00 -6.93
N THR A 168 -0.51 26.68 -6.76
CA THR A 168 -0.78 27.96 -7.42
C THR A 168 0.23 29.03 -7.01
N ARG A 169 0.54 29.15 -5.71
CA ARG A 169 1.55 30.10 -5.23
C ARG A 169 2.96 29.70 -5.64
N MET A 170 3.27 28.41 -5.62
CA MET A 170 4.57 27.87 -6.02
C MET A 170 4.90 28.25 -7.47
N LEU A 171 3.94 28.10 -8.39
CA LEU A 171 4.11 28.43 -9.81
C LEU A 171 4.28 29.94 -10.09
N LEU A 172 3.98 30.81 -9.13
CA LEU A 172 4.21 32.26 -9.24
C LEU A 172 5.65 32.67 -8.90
N THR A 173 6.41 31.82 -8.21
CA THR A 173 7.83 32.08 -7.90
C THR A 173 8.69 32.01 -9.17
N LYS A 174 9.85 32.68 -9.17
CA LYS A 174 10.77 32.65 -10.32
C LYS A 174 11.19 31.22 -10.65
N LEU A 175 11.60 30.43 -9.66
CA LEU A 175 12.00 29.03 -9.88
C LEU A 175 10.81 28.15 -10.27
N GLY A 176 9.65 28.32 -9.62
CA GLY A 176 8.44 27.55 -9.92
C GLY A 176 7.93 27.72 -11.34
N SER A 177 8.17 28.88 -11.97
CA SER A 177 7.85 29.10 -13.38
C SER A 177 8.64 28.22 -14.37
N TYR A 178 9.75 27.62 -13.92
CA TYR A 178 10.57 26.67 -14.68
C TYR A 178 10.38 25.21 -14.23
N LEU A 179 9.46 24.94 -13.29
CA LEU A 179 9.13 23.58 -12.86
C LEU A 179 7.94 23.04 -13.66
N ASN A 180 8.21 22.00 -14.44
CA ASN A 180 7.15 21.24 -15.10
C ASN A 180 6.62 20.18 -14.14
N VAL A 181 5.30 20.16 -13.92
CA VAL A 181 4.63 19.05 -13.22
C VAL A 181 4.60 17.85 -14.15
N THR A 182 5.33 16.80 -13.80
CA THR A 182 5.45 15.60 -14.64
C THR A 182 4.42 14.56 -14.27
N LEU A 183 4.13 14.43 -12.97
CA LEU A 183 3.14 13.53 -12.43
C LEU A 183 2.66 14.03 -11.07
N SER A 184 1.43 13.69 -10.70
CA SER A 184 0.88 14.00 -9.38
C SER A 184 -0.10 12.91 -8.98
N TYR A 185 0.24 12.11 -7.98
CA TYR A 185 -0.69 11.15 -7.41
C TYR A 185 -1.49 11.77 -6.28
N LEU A 186 -2.81 11.63 -6.31
CA LEU A 186 -3.73 12.00 -5.25
C LEU A 186 -4.34 10.75 -4.62
N SER A 187 -4.34 10.69 -3.29
CA SER A 187 -4.85 9.55 -2.54
C SER A 187 -5.32 9.97 -1.14
N MET A 188 -5.91 9.06 -0.39
CA MET A 188 -6.34 9.28 1.00
C MET A 188 -5.92 8.13 1.91
N THR A 189 -5.70 8.45 3.19
CA THR A 189 -5.53 7.43 4.22
C THR A 189 -6.85 6.69 4.46
N LYS A 190 -6.76 5.40 4.73
CA LYS A 190 -7.91 4.56 5.04
C LYS A 190 -7.43 3.37 5.86
N ARG A 191 -8.21 2.99 6.88
CA ARG A 191 -7.96 1.76 7.64
C ARG A 191 -7.92 0.57 6.69
N SER A 192 -6.92 -0.30 6.86
CA SER A 192 -6.80 -1.53 6.10
C SER A 192 -8.06 -2.38 6.25
N MET A 193 -8.49 -3.04 5.17
CA MET A 193 -9.57 -4.03 5.22
C MET A 193 -9.07 -5.43 5.58
N TYR A 194 -7.75 -5.64 5.55
CA TYR A 194 -7.09 -6.90 5.85
C TYR A 194 -6.36 -6.78 7.17
N GLN A 195 -6.54 -7.78 8.03
CA GLN A 195 -5.86 -7.87 9.32
C GLN A 195 -4.54 -8.59 9.13
N ASP A 196 -3.48 -8.09 9.79
CA ASP A 196 -2.23 -8.83 9.92
C ASP A 196 -2.38 -9.79 11.10
N MET A 197 -2.57 -11.08 10.79
CA MET A 197 -2.69 -12.12 11.82
C MET A 197 -1.35 -12.51 12.45
N PHE A 198 -0.23 -12.15 11.82
CA PHE A 198 1.12 -12.48 12.29
C PHE A 198 1.68 -11.45 13.26
N ASN A 199 1.25 -10.20 13.13
CA ASN A 199 1.53 -9.16 14.10
C ASN A 199 0.29 -8.26 14.34
N PRO A 200 -0.61 -8.67 15.26
CA PRO A 200 -1.82 -7.89 15.58
C PRO A 200 -1.52 -6.51 16.19
N GLU A 201 -0.34 -6.34 16.80
CA GLU A 201 0.10 -5.06 17.38
C GLU A 201 0.72 -4.12 16.32
N HIS A 202 1.06 -4.62 15.13
CA HIS A 202 1.44 -3.83 13.95
C HIS A 202 0.22 -3.22 13.20
N GLU A 203 -0.96 -3.14 13.82
CA GLU A 203 -1.95 -2.12 13.43
C GLU A 203 -1.38 -0.72 13.79
N GLU A 204 -0.27 -0.32 13.16
CA GLU A 204 0.10 1.09 13.05
C GLU A 204 -1.15 1.83 12.56
N ASP A 205 -1.47 2.96 13.17
CA ASP A 205 -2.66 3.73 12.86
C ASP A 205 -2.59 4.24 11.41
N ARG A 206 -2.97 3.40 10.43
CA ARG A 206 -2.91 3.70 8.99
C ARG A 206 -3.88 4.81 8.58
N THR A 207 -4.60 5.39 9.53
CA THR A 207 -5.42 6.59 9.30
C THR A 207 -4.60 7.87 9.42
N HIS A 208 -3.44 7.82 10.07
CA HIS A 208 -2.49 8.91 10.23
C HIS A 208 -1.08 8.51 9.79
N ILE A 209 -0.57 9.12 8.72
CA ILE A 209 0.79 8.84 8.23
C ILE A 209 1.80 9.63 9.05
N ILE A 210 2.85 8.94 9.52
CA ILE A 210 4.06 9.54 10.06
C ILE A 210 5.20 9.32 9.05
N PRO A 211 5.40 10.24 8.10
CA PRO A 211 6.38 10.09 7.02
C PRO A 211 7.79 10.50 7.47
N GLY A 212 8.79 10.21 6.63
CA GLY A 212 10.13 10.79 6.72
C GLY A 212 11.08 10.10 7.68
N LYS A 213 10.84 8.81 7.98
CA LYS A 213 11.66 8.07 8.95
C LYS A 213 12.88 7.37 8.35
N ALA A 214 13.00 7.32 7.02
CA ALA A 214 14.08 6.64 6.33
C ALA A 214 14.64 7.49 5.18
N LYS A 215 15.87 7.16 4.76
CA LYS A 215 16.60 7.89 3.72
C LYS A 215 16.04 7.69 2.31
N TYR A 216 15.53 6.51 1.98
CA TYR A 216 15.01 6.21 0.65
C TYR A 216 13.51 6.00 0.68
N LEU A 217 12.86 6.44 -0.39
CA LEU A 217 11.43 6.31 -0.60
C LEU A 217 11.17 5.75 -2.00
N PHE A 218 10.34 4.72 -2.10
CA PHE A 218 9.93 4.11 -3.36
C PHE A 218 8.42 4.26 -3.52
N ILE A 219 7.98 4.91 -4.60
CA ILE A 219 6.56 5.20 -4.84
C ILE A 219 6.13 4.64 -6.19
N TYR A 220 4.98 3.99 -6.24
CA TYR A 220 4.35 3.58 -7.49
C TYR A 220 2.82 3.48 -7.35
N PRO A 221 2.08 3.65 -8.46
CA PRO A 221 0.64 3.44 -8.47
C PRO A 221 0.36 1.94 -8.42
N PHE A 222 -0.84 1.56 -8.00
CA PHE A 222 -1.24 0.16 -8.02
C PHE A 222 -2.70 0.02 -8.42
N VAL A 223 -2.95 -0.83 -9.41
CA VAL A 223 -4.28 -1.14 -9.93
C VAL A 223 -4.50 -2.64 -9.89
N LYS A 224 -5.61 -3.07 -9.27
CA LYS A 224 -6.04 -4.46 -9.30
C LYS A 224 -7.03 -4.71 -10.43
N SER A 225 -7.07 -5.94 -10.94
CA SER A 225 -8.05 -6.37 -11.94
C SER A 225 -9.46 -6.40 -11.33
N ARG A 226 -10.50 -6.33 -12.18
CA ARG A 226 -11.89 -6.44 -11.70
C ARG A 226 -12.18 -7.79 -11.06
N GLU A 227 -11.53 -8.86 -11.51
CA GLU A 227 -11.66 -10.20 -10.95
C GLU A 227 -11.29 -10.23 -9.46
N TRP A 228 -10.27 -9.47 -9.03
CA TRP A 228 -9.93 -9.31 -7.61
C TRP A 228 -11.12 -8.89 -6.77
N TYR A 229 -11.91 -7.93 -7.26
CA TYR A 229 -13.05 -7.38 -6.53
C TYR A 229 -14.29 -8.29 -6.56
N LEU A 230 -14.32 -9.28 -7.45
CA LEU A 230 -15.37 -10.30 -7.51
C LEU A 230 -15.08 -11.49 -6.58
N LEU A 231 -13.85 -11.62 -6.07
CA LEU A 231 -13.50 -12.63 -5.07
C LEU A 231 -14.22 -12.36 -3.74
N THR A 232 -14.50 -13.44 -2.99
CA THR A 232 -15.05 -13.30 -1.64
C THR A 232 -14.00 -12.71 -0.69
N GLN A 233 -14.44 -12.03 0.37
CA GLN A 233 -13.53 -11.37 1.33
C GLN A 233 -12.50 -12.35 1.91
N PHE A 234 -12.89 -13.60 2.17
CA PHE A 234 -12.00 -14.63 2.70
C PHE A 234 -10.92 -15.05 1.71
N THR A 235 -11.28 -15.20 0.44
CA THR A 235 -10.30 -15.51 -0.59
C THR A 235 -9.28 -14.37 -0.70
N ARG A 236 -9.75 -13.12 -0.69
CA ARG A 236 -8.84 -11.97 -0.67
C ARG A 236 -7.98 -11.94 0.59
N GLN A 237 -8.54 -12.21 1.77
CA GLN A 237 -7.77 -12.29 3.00
C GLN A 237 -6.69 -13.36 2.93
N GLY A 238 -7.01 -14.59 2.49
CA GLY A 238 -6.02 -15.66 2.38
C GLY A 238 -4.88 -15.35 1.40
N ILE A 239 -5.19 -14.69 0.27
CA ILE A 239 -4.17 -14.19 -0.67
C ILE A 239 -3.34 -13.07 -0.03
N MET A 240 -3.98 -12.17 0.73
CA MET A 240 -3.27 -11.11 1.43
C MET A 240 -2.46 -11.63 2.62
N ASP A 241 -2.82 -12.75 3.26
CA ASP A 241 -2.06 -13.36 4.34
C ASP A 241 -0.68 -13.83 3.82
N GLU A 242 -0.64 -14.42 2.62
CA GLU A 242 0.61 -14.76 1.93
C GLU A 242 1.45 -13.49 1.64
N HIS A 243 0.80 -12.46 1.09
CA HIS A 243 1.46 -11.18 0.80
C HIS A 243 2.05 -10.52 2.05
N ILE A 244 1.28 -10.51 3.14
CA ILE A 244 1.68 -9.98 4.45
C ILE A 244 2.83 -10.81 5.03
N PHE A 245 2.75 -12.14 4.91
CA PHE A 245 3.82 -13.04 5.37
C PHE A 245 5.15 -12.74 4.68
N VAL A 246 5.14 -12.56 3.34
CA VAL A 246 6.34 -12.15 2.59
C VAL A 246 6.81 -10.77 3.03
N GLY A 247 5.91 -9.78 3.16
CA GLY A 247 6.25 -8.44 3.63
C GLY A 247 6.93 -8.43 5.00
N ASN A 248 6.45 -9.26 5.94
CA ASN A 248 6.99 -9.38 7.29
C ASN A 248 8.42 -9.97 7.35
N LYS A 249 8.93 -10.58 6.26
CA LYS A 249 10.35 -10.96 6.16
C LYS A 249 11.30 -9.77 6.04
N PHE A 250 10.77 -8.59 5.66
CA PHE A 250 11.53 -7.37 5.40
C PHE A 250 11.15 -6.24 6.37
N PRO A 251 11.41 -6.38 7.69
CA PRO A 251 11.01 -5.40 8.69
C PRO A 251 11.74 -4.04 8.56
N SER A 252 12.83 -3.99 7.79
CA SER A 252 13.56 -2.78 7.43
C SER A 252 12.82 -1.90 6.41
N VAL A 253 11.74 -2.39 5.80
CA VAL A 253 10.95 -1.68 4.80
C VAL A 253 9.58 -1.33 5.37
N LYS A 254 9.34 -0.04 5.58
CA LYS A 254 8.07 0.47 6.07
C LYS A 254 7.14 0.82 4.91
N LEU A 255 5.93 0.26 4.89
CA LEU A 255 4.93 0.52 3.86
C LEU A 255 3.90 1.56 4.31
N ASN A 256 3.72 2.60 3.50
CA ASN A 256 2.61 3.53 3.58
C ASN A 256 1.67 3.30 2.38
N THR A 257 0.48 2.74 2.62
CA THR A 257 -0.52 2.51 1.56
C THR A 257 -1.64 3.53 1.66
N THR A 258 -1.93 4.23 0.56
CA THR A 258 -3.06 5.15 0.43
C THR A 258 -3.96 4.76 -0.74
N TYR A 259 -5.19 5.26 -0.73
CA TYR A 259 -6.28 4.81 -1.60
C TYR A 259 -6.79 5.95 -2.48
N SER A 260 -7.02 5.67 -3.76
CA SER A 260 -7.32 6.67 -4.80
C SER A 260 -8.63 6.44 -5.55
N PHE A 261 -9.43 5.46 -5.13
CA PHE A 261 -10.71 5.11 -5.76
C PHE A 261 -11.62 6.33 -6.04
N GLY A 262 -11.79 6.65 -7.32
CA GLY A 262 -12.70 7.69 -7.80
C GLY A 262 -12.19 9.14 -7.65
N ILE A 263 -10.97 9.33 -7.12
CA ILE A 263 -10.33 10.65 -6.99
C ILE A 263 -9.06 10.77 -7.84
N ASP A 264 -8.54 9.66 -8.36
CA ASP A 264 -7.42 9.59 -9.29
C ASP A 264 -7.51 8.30 -10.13
N ASP A 265 -6.59 8.12 -11.09
CA ASP A 265 -6.63 7.01 -12.05
C ASP A 265 -6.27 5.64 -11.44
N GLN A 266 -5.31 5.62 -10.51
CA GLN A 266 -4.91 4.41 -9.78
C GLN A 266 -5.86 4.06 -8.63
N GLU A 267 -5.82 2.81 -8.17
CA GLU A 267 -6.64 2.38 -7.02
C GLU A 267 -5.91 2.60 -5.68
N PHE A 268 -4.59 2.42 -5.69
CA PHE A 268 -3.72 2.67 -4.54
C PHE A 268 -2.47 3.42 -4.99
N VAL A 269 -1.87 4.13 -4.04
CA VAL A 269 -0.49 4.58 -4.13
C VAL A 269 0.26 3.90 -2.99
N VAL A 270 1.34 3.21 -3.31
CA VAL A 270 2.17 2.52 -2.34
C VAL A 270 3.52 3.22 -2.24
N ALA A 271 3.88 3.59 -1.01
CA ALA A 271 5.06 4.37 -0.70
C ALA A 271 5.89 3.63 0.38
N PHE A 272 7.03 3.07 -0.02
CA PHE A 272 7.90 2.28 0.84
C PHE A 272 9.10 3.10 1.30
N GLU A 273 9.31 3.19 2.61
CA GLU A 273 10.42 3.88 3.25
C GLU A 273 11.45 2.85 3.74
N THR A 274 12.73 3.02 3.41
CA THR A 274 13.81 2.19 3.98
C THR A 274 15.18 2.88 3.86
N ASP A 275 16.13 2.50 4.71
CA ASP A 275 17.54 2.87 4.59
C ASP A 275 18.34 1.87 3.72
N TYR A 276 17.72 0.77 3.32
CA TYR A 276 18.35 -0.38 2.65
C TYR A 276 17.64 -0.69 1.31
N PRO A 277 17.99 -0.01 0.20
CA PRO A 277 17.37 -0.21 -1.11
C PRO A 277 17.37 -1.66 -1.61
N GLN A 278 18.40 -2.44 -1.26
CA GLN A 278 18.49 -3.84 -1.65
C GLN A 278 17.35 -4.67 -1.05
N ASP A 279 16.94 -4.38 0.19
CA ASP A 279 15.84 -5.08 0.86
C ASP A 279 14.51 -4.81 0.13
N PHE A 280 14.32 -3.61 -0.40
CA PHE A 280 13.13 -3.28 -1.19
C PHE A 280 13.12 -4.02 -2.55
N VAL A 281 14.27 -4.15 -3.21
CA VAL A 281 14.39 -4.92 -4.46
C VAL A 281 14.01 -6.38 -4.22
N ASP A 282 14.58 -6.99 -3.18
CA ASP A 282 14.33 -8.39 -2.82
C ASP A 282 12.87 -8.60 -2.38
N LEU A 283 12.31 -7.67 -1.60
CA LEU A 283 10.89 -7.69 -1.21
C LEU A 283 9.97 -7.69 -2.44
N VAL A 284 10.15 -6.76 -3.37
CA VAL A 284 9.30 -6.67 -4.56
C VAL A 284 9.47 -7.89 -5.46
N MET A 285 10.68 -8.45 -5.53
CA MET A 285 10.94 -9.70 -6.24
C MET A 285 10.15 -10.87 -5.65
N GLU A 286 10.20 -11.09 -4.33
CA GLU A 286 9.41 -12.14 -3.68
C GLU A 286 7.90 -11.90 -3.79
N LEU A 287 7.44 -10.64 -3.66
CA LEU A 287 6.01 -10.30 -3.78
C LEU A 287 5.43 -10.65 -5.15
N ARG A 288 6.25 -10.63 -6.22
CA ARG A 288 5.82 -11.01 -7.58
C ARG A 288 5.48 -12.49 -7.71
N GLU A 289 5.99 -13.34 -6.82
CA GLU A 289 5.75 -14.78 -6.81
C GLU A 289 4.46 -15.16 -6.06
N THR A 290 3.84 -14.21 -5.33
CA THR A 290 2.59 -14.45 -4.58
C THR A 290 1.36 -14.53 -5.49
N GLU A 291 0.31 -15.24 -5.06
CA GLU A 291 -0.95 -15.34 -5.80
C GLU A 291 -1.61 -13.98 -6.05
N GLY A 292 -1.37 -13.02 -5.14
CA GLY A 292 -1.86 -11.65 -5.26
C GLY A 292 -1.33 -10.91 -6.49
N SER A 293 -0.15 -11.31 -6.98
CA SER A 293 0.52 -10.76 -8.17
C SER A 293 -0.32 -10.93 -9.44
N ARG A 294 -1.06 -12.05 -9.55
CA ARG A 294 -1.89 -12.38 -10.74
C ARG A 294 -3.01 -11.37 -11.00
N TYR A 295 -3.39 -10.61 -9.97
CA TYR A 295 -4.44 -9.61 -10.05
C TYR A 295 -3.91 -8.18 -10.26
N VAL A 296 -2.61 -8.01 -10.47
CA VAL A 296 -2.01 -6.69 -10.71
C VAL A 296 -2.14 -6.33 -12.19
N VAL A 297 -2.72 -5.17 -12.48
CA VAL A 297 -2.86 -4.64 -13.84
C VAL A 297 -1.77 -3.61 -14.12
N GLU A 298 -1.50 -2.74 -13.16
CA GLU A 298 -0.52 -1.66 -13.28
C GLU A 298 0.18 -1.43 -11.94
N ASP A 299 1.52 -1.45 -11.96
CA ASP A 299 2.41 -1.17 -10.82
C ASP A 299 3.58 -0.23 -11.20
N THR A 300 3.44 0.48 -12.33
CA THR A 300 4.45 1.41 -12.87
C THR A 300 3.80 2.72 -13.30
N PRO A 301 4.52 3.86 -13.34
CA PRO A 301 5.95 4.02 -13.10
C PRO A 301 6.36 3.94 -11.62
N ILE A 302 7.55 3.40 -11.36
CA ILE A 302 8.20 3.38 -10.04
C ILE A 302 9.18 4.55 -9.91
N PHE A 303 9.09 5.28 -8.80
CA PHE A 303 9.96 6.39 -8.46
C PHE A 303 10.83 6.04 -7.25
N THR A 304 12.15 6.12 -7.43
CA THR A 304 13.14 5.97 -6.37
C THR A 304 13.62 7.35 -5.96
N CYS A 305 13.38 7.70 -4.71
CA CYS A 305 13.55 9.04 -4.14
C CYS A 305 14.56 9.01 -2.99
N VAL A 306 15.40 10.03 -2.89
CA VAL A 306 16.33 10.25 -1.76
C VAL A 306 15.80 11.40 -0.92
N ALA A 307 15.56 11.14 0.37
CA ALA A 307 15.10 12.14 1.32
C ALA A 307 16.16 13.23 1.50
N MET A 308 15.72 14.49 1.49
CA MET A 308 16.56 15.66 1.66
C MET A 308 15.82 16.72 2.47
N SER A 309 16.55 17.62 3.13
CA SER A 309 15.96 18.86 3.61
C SER A 309 15.42 19.68 2.43
N LEU A 310 14.51 20.63 2.68
CA LEU A 310 13.95 21.48 1.63
C LEU A 310 15.09 22.22 0.89
N GLU A 311 16.03 22.80 1.64
CA GLU A 311 17.19 23.49 1.08
C GLU A 311 18.08 22.54 0.25
N ASP A 312 18.40 21.35 0.78
CA ASP A 312 19.26 20.39 0.09
C ASP A 312 18.61 19.84 -1.19
N ALA A 313 17.29 19.64 -1.19
CA ALA A 313 16.56 19.20 -2.37
C ALA A 313 16.68 20.23 -3.51
N ILE A 314 16.59 21.53 -3.20
CA ILE A 314 16.78 22.60 -4.18
C ILE A 314 18.24 22.70 -4.61
N ASN A 315 19.20 22.59 -3.67
CA ASN A 315 20.63 22.54 -3.96
C ASN A 315 20.97 21.39 -4.94
N SER A 316 20.30 20.25 -4.80
CA SER A 316 20.53 19.06 -5.64
C SER A 316 20.20 19.25 -7.12
N LEU A 317 19.40 20.27 -7.47
CA LEU A 317 19.05 20.60 -8.86
C LEU A 317 20.25 21.07 -9.71
N GLY A 318 21.39 21.38 -9.07
CA GLY A 318 22.61 21.84 -9.72
C GLY A 318 22.47 23.25 -10.29
N ILE A 319 21.79 24.12 -9.54
CA ILE A 319 21.45 25.50 -9.93
C ILE A 319 22.13 26.53 -9.05
#